data_AF-A0A0U4V0B2-F1
#
_entry.id   AF-A0A0U4V0B2-F1
#
_cell.length_a   1.000
_cell.length_b   1.000
_cell.length_c   1.000
_cell.angle_alpha   90.00
_cell.angle_beta   90.00
_cell.angle_gamma   90.00
#
_symmetry.space_group_name_H-M   'P 1'
#
loop_
_entity.id
_entity.type
_entity.pdbx_description
1 polymer ?
#
loop_
_entity_poly.entity_id
_entity_poly.type
_entity_poly.pdbx_seq_one_letter_code
_entity_poly.pdbx_strand_id
1 'polypeptide(L)'
;MKLMLIAVGTKMPAWVTTGFEEYARRFPRDMPLELIEIPAGKRGKNADIKRILDLEGEKMLAAVPKGARIITLEVEGGYWSSPQLSQKLVQWQLDGRDVCLLVGGPEGLAPACIAASEGKWSLSALTLPHPLVRVVLAESLYRAWSISTNHPYHRE
;
A
#
# COMPACT_ATOMS: atom_id res chain seq x y z
N MET A 1 -5.13 -6.18 -14.34
CA MET A 1 -4.68 -5.08 -13.47
C MET A 1 -3.91 -5.69 -12.32
N LYS A 2 -2.73 -5.19 -11.98
CA LYS A 2 -1.97 -5.61 -10.80
C LYS A 2 -2.12 -4.61 -9.66
N LEU A 3 -2.03 -5.12 -8.44
CA LEU A 3 -1.89 -4.32 -7.22
C LEU A 3 -0.43 -4.41 -6.76
N MET A 4 0.22 -3.27 -6.55
CA MET A 4 1.63 -3.20 -6.18
C MET A 4 1.76 -2.41 -4.88
N LEU A 5 2.11 -3.08 -3.80
CA LEU A 5 2.45 -2.44 -2.53
C LEU A 5 3.91 -1.97 -2.58
N ILE A 6 4.13 -0.67 -2.68
CA ILE A 6 5.46 -0.05 -2.68
C ILE A 6 5.71 0.49 -1.27
N ALA A 7 6.58 -0.15 -0.52
CA ALA A 7 6.69 0.05 0.92
C ALA A 7 8.13 0.24 1.39
N VAL A 8 8.40 1.23 2.24
CA VAL A 8 9.75 1.45 2.81
C VAL A 8 10.13 0.33 3.79
N GLY A 9 11.40 -0.05 3.86
CA GLY A 9 11.93 -1.09 4.75
C GLY A 9 11.96 -2.48 4.11
N THR A 10 12.99 -3.26 4.43
CA THR A 10 13.30 -4.56 3.80
C THR A 10 13.51 -5.69 4.81
N LYS A 11 13.29 -5.42 6.10
CA LYS A 11 13.60 -6.33 7.20
C LYS A 11 12.38 -6.48 8.11
N MET A 12 11.29 -6.97 7.53
CA MET A 12 10.08 -7.25 8.29
C MET A 12 10.30 -8.46 9.22
N PRO A 13 9.70 -8.47 10.43
CA PRO A 13 9.64 -9.68 11.25
C PRO A 13 8.99 -10.84 10.49
N ALA A 14 9.41 -12.07 10.75
CA ALA A 14 8.92 -13.25 10.03
C ALA A 14 7.38 -13.36 10.03
N TRP A 15 6.73 -13.07 11.15
CA TRP A 15 5.26 -13.11 11.26
C TRP A 15 4.56 -12.10 10.35
N VAL A 16 5.19 -10.95 10.05
CA VAL A 16 4.66 -9.94 9.14
C VAL A 16 4.75 -10.44 7.70
N THR A 17 5.91 -10.99 7.33
CA THR A 17 6.11 -11.59 6.00
C THR A 17 5.11 -12.72 5.76
N THR A 18 5.00 -13.66 6.70
CA THR A 18 4.01 -14.74 6.63
C THR A 18 2.58 -14.21 6.57
N GLY A 19 2.23 -13.21 7.40
CA GLY A 19 0.90 -12.61 7.41
C GLY A 19 0.55 -11.91 6.09
N PHE A 20 1.49 -11.17 5.50
CA PHE A 20 1.31 -10.55 4.19
C PHE A 20 1.14 -11.61 3.09
N GLU A 21 2.05 -12.58 3.03
CA GLU A 21 2.05 -13.66 2.02
C GLU A 21 0.79 -14.51 2.09
N GLU A 22 0.25 -14.75 3.29
CA GLU A 22 -0.99 -15.49 3.53
C GLU A 22 -2.18 -14.89 2.76
N TYR A 23 -2.24 -13.56 2.64
CA TYR A 23 -3.28 -12.86 1.87
C TYR A 23 -2.89 -12.66 0.41
N ALA A 24 -1.64 -12.26 0.14
CA ALA A 24 -1.16 -12.00 -1.22
C ALA A 24 -1.34 -13.24 -2.12
N ARG A 25 -1.08 -14.45 -1.61
CA ARG A 25 -1.23 -15.71 -2.36
C ARG A 25 -2.68 -16.09 -2.71
N ARG A 26 -3.67 -15.46 -2.06
CA ARG A 26 -5.10 -15.76 -2.28
C ARG A 26 -5.68 -14.98 -3.46
N PHE A 27 -4.99 -13.93 -3.90
CA PHE A 27 -5.41 -13.15 -5.05
C PHE A 27 -5.40 -14.01 -6.32
N PRO A 28 -6.36 -13.81 -7.24
CA PRO A 28 -6.40 -14.54 -8.48
C PRO A 28 -5.28 -14.07 -9.44
N ARG A 29 -4.96 -14.91 -10.44
CA ARG A 29 -3.84 -14.65 -11.37
C ARG A 29 -4.01 -13.38 -12.22
N ASP A 30 -5.25 -12.95 -12.45
CA ASP A 30 -5.61 -11.76 -13.23
C ASP A 30 -5.59 -10.45 -12.39
N MET A 31 -5.43 -10.58 -11.06
CA MET A 31 -5.22 -9.47 -10.13
C MET A 31 -4.19 -9.82 -9.05
N PRO A 32 -2.90 -9.99 -9.38
CA PRO A 32 -1.89 -10.29 -8.39
C PRO A 32 -1.66 -9.10 -7.44
N LEU A 33 -1.37 -9.41 -6.17
CA LEU A 33 -0.82 -8.46 -5.19
C LEU A 33 0.69 -8.69 -5.05
N GLU A 34 1.49 -7.72 -5.50
CA GLU A 34 2.96 -7.76 -5.46
C GLU A 34 3.50 -6.78 -4.40
N LEU A 35 4.65 -7.10 -3.81
CA LEU A 35 5.35 -6.25 -2.85
C LEU A 35 6.67 -5.76 -3.45
N ILE A 36 6.90 -4.46 -3.44
CA ILE A 36 8.17 -3.83 -3.75
C ILE A 36 8.69 -3.12 -2.51
N GLU A 37 9.84 -3.57 -2.01
CA GLU A 37 10.46 -2.98 -0.84
C GLU A 37 11.48 -1.91 -1.22
N ILE A 38 11.33 -0.73 -0.61
CA ILE A 38 12.27 0.39 -0.77
C ILE A 38 13.23 0.42 0.42
N PRO A 39 14.56 0.37 0.20
CA PRO A 39 15.51 0.42 1.30
C PRO A 39 15.37 1.69 2.13
N ALA A 40 15.16 1.52 3.42
CA ALA A 40 15.05 2.61 4.38
C ALA A 40 16.40 3.33 4.54
N GLY A 41 16.40 4.66 4.54
CA GLY A 41 17.59 5.47 4.83
C GLY A 41 18.12 5.25 6.25
N LYS A 42 19.41 5.49 6.47
CA LYS A 42 20.01 5.32 7.81
C LYS A 42 19.73 6.55 8.68
N ARG A 43 18.99 6.36 9.78
CA ARG A 43 18.72 7.42 10.76
C ARG A 43 19.77 7.39 11.89
N GLY A 44 20.87 8.10 11.71
CA GLY A 44 21.89 8.34 12.74
C GLY A 44 21.67 9.65 13.52
N LYS A 45 22.51 9.94 14.51
CA LYS A 45 22.37 11.10 15.42
C LYS A 45 22.28 12.47 14.73
N ASN A 46 22.93 12.64 13.57
CA ASN A 46 22.94 13.88 12.78
C ASN A 46 22.32 13.67 11.38
N ALA A 47 21.39 12.71 11.27
CA ALA A 47 20.76 12.42 9.98
C ALA A 47 19.86 13.58 9.55
N ASP A 48 20.01 14.00 8.29
CA ASP A 48 19.05 14.89 7.65
C ASP A 48 17.80 14.08 7.27
N ILE A 49 16.81 14.11 8.16
CA ILE A 49 15.55 13.38 8.00
C ILE A 49 14.82 13.81 6.73
N LYS A 50 14.85 15.11 6.39
CA LYS A 50 14.19 15.61 5.18
C LYS A 50 14.84 15.00 3.94
N ARG A 51 16.16 15.03 3.85
CA ARG A 51 16.89 14.41 2.74
C ARG A 51 16.66 12.90 2.66
N ILE A 52 16.57 12.20 3.80
CA ILE A 52 16.25 10.77 3.82
C ILE A 52 14.86 10.52 3.25
N LEU A 53 13.86 11.29 3.71
CA LEU A 53 12.48 11.17 3.25
C LEU A 53 12.38 11.43 1.74
N ASP A 54 13.03 12.48 1.24
CA ASP A 54 13.05 12.82 -0.18
C ASP A 54 13.66 11.68 -1.03
N LEU A 55 14.80 11.12 -0.60
CA LEU A 55 15.45 9.98 -1.27
C LEU A 55 14.61 8.70 -1.23
N GLU A 56 13.87 8.46 -0.15
CA GLU A 56 12.91 7.34 -0.07
C GLU A 56 11.76 7.56 -1.06
N GLY A 57 11.24 8.79 -1.14
CA GLY A 57 10.19 9.16 -2.08
C GLY A 57 10.60 9.03 -3.54
N GLU A 58 11.81 9.48 -3.89
CA GLU A 58 12.38 9.32 -5.24
C GLU A 58 12.43 7.85 -5.66
N LYS A 59 12.88 6.96 -4.76
CA LYS A 59 12.93 5.51 -5.02
C LYS A 59 11.54 4.89 -5.12
N MET A 60 10.59 5.33 -4.30
CA MET A 60 9.20 4.88 -4.38
C MET A 60 8.59 5.24 -5.74
N LEU A 61 8.73 6.51 -6.17
CA LEU A 61 8.22 6.97 -7.46
C LEU A 61 8.92 6.31 -8.65
N ALA A 62 10.22 6.04 -8.55
CA ALA A 62 10.96 5.29 -9.58
C ALA A 62 10.49 3.84 -9.72
N ALA A 63 9.93 3.25 -8.67
CA ALA A 63 9.35 1.90 -8.70
C ALA A 63 7.92 1.86 -9.25
N VAL A 64 7.25 3.01 -9.41
CA VAL A 64 5.91 3.08 -10.01
C VAL A 64 6.02 2.90 -11.53
N PRO A 65 5.36 1.89 -12.13
CA PRO A 65 5.32 1.75 -13.58
C PRO A 65 4.69 2.96 -14.25
N LYS A 66 5.17 3.32 -15.44
CA LYS A 66 4.66 4.47 -16.17
C LYS A 66 3.16 4.33 -16.41
N GLY A 67 2.40 5.33 -15.94
CA GLY A 67 0.94 5.36 -16.09
C GLY A 67 0.17 4.55 -15.05
N ALA A 68 0.82 3.91 -14.08
CA ALA A 68 0.11 3.28 -12.97
C ALA A 68 -0.58 4.34 -12.10
N ARG A 69 -1.73 3.97 -11.53
CA ARG A 69 -2.47 4.78 -10.55
C ARG A 69 -1.74 4.75 -9.21
N ILE A 70 -1.53 5.91 -8.60
CA ILE A 70 -0.89 6.00 -7.27
C ILE A 70 -1.95 6.24 -6.19
N ILE A 71 -1.95 5.40 -5.17
CA ILE A 71 -2.75 5.56 -3.95
C ILE A 71 -1.80 5.64 -2.76
N THR A 72 -1.88 6.71 -1.97
CA THR A 72 -1.03 6.92 -0.80
C THR A 72 -1.73 6.54 0.49
N LEU A 73 -0.99 5.89 1.39
CA LEU A 73 -1.48 5.57 2.73
C LEU A 73 -1.09 6.72 3.68
N GLU A 74 -2.10 7.45 4.14
CA GLU A 74 -1.97 8.67 4.94
C GLU A 74 -2.98 8.65 6.08
N VAL A 75 -2.58 9.03 7.29
CA VAL A 75 -3.48 9.08 8.47
C VAL A 75 -4.67 10.02 8.22
N GLU A 76 -4.43 11.13 7.52
CA GLU A 76 -5.45 12.12 7.15
C GLU A 76 -6.16 11.80 5.81
N GLY A 77 -5.92 10.61 5.25
CA GLY A 77 -6.62 10.12 4.07
C GLY A 77 -8.10 9.81 4.32
N GLY A 78 -8.84 9.48 3.26
CA GLY A 78 -10.24 9.09 3.38
C GLY A 78 -10.39 7.75 4.10
N TYR A 79 -11.33 7.67 5.04
CA TYR A 79 -11.73 6.42 5.68
C TYR A 79 -12.65 5.64 4.75
N TRP A 80 -12.22 4.46 4.32
CA TRP A 80 -13.01 3.59 3.45
C TRP A 80 -13.45 2.35 4.22
N SER A 81 -14.76 2.10 4.23
CA SER A 81 -15.30 0.81 4.66
C SER A 81 -14.95 -0.29 3.65
N SER A 82 -15.07 -1.56 4.06
CA SER A 82 -14.81 -2.69 3.13
C SER A 82 -15.69 -2.62 1.86
N PRO A 83 -17.00 -2.29 1.93
CA PRO A 83 -17.81 -2.09 0.72
C PRO A 83 -17.32 -0.94 -0.16
N GLN A 84 -16.89 0.19 0.42
CA GLN A 84 -16.35 1.32 -0.34
C GLN A 84 -15.02 0.95 -1.01
N LEU A 85 -14.14 0.21 -0.33
CA LEU A 85 -12.90 -0.29 -0.92
C LEU A 85 -13.18 -1.29 -2.06
N SER A 86 -14.20 -2.16 -1.91
CA SER A 86 -14.67 -3.05 -2.98
C SER A 86 -15.11 -2.28 -4.22
N GLN A 87 -15.91 -1.22 -4.04
CA GLN A 87 -16.34 -0.35 -5.16
C GLN A 87 -15.14 0.32 -5.84
N LYS A 88 -14.17 0.81 -5.07
CA LYS A 88 -12.92 1.40 -5.62
C LYS A 88 -12.12 0.37 -6.40
N LEU A 89 -12.00 -0.85 -5.90
CA LEU A 89 -11.28 -1.92 -6.57
C LEU A 89 -11.91 -2.26 -7.93
N VAL A 90 -13.25 -2.28 -8.01
CA VAL A 90 -13.98 -2.45 -9.28
C VAL A 90 -13.72 -1.26 -10.22
N GLN A 91 -13.72 -0.02 -9.71
CA GLN A 91 -13.38 1.16 -10.51
C GLN A 91 -11.96 1.10 -11.06
N TRP A 92 -10.99 0.66 -10.26
CA TRP A 92 -9.60 0.49 -10.70
C TRP A 92 -9.47 -0.59 -11.78
N GLN A 93 -10.21 -1.69 -11.67
CA GLN A 93 -10.25 -2.72 -12.72
C GLN A 93 -10.75 -2.17 -14.05
N LEU A 94 -11.83 -1.37 -14.02
CA LEU A 94 -12.40 -0.73 -15.23
C LEU A 94 -11.47 0.33 -15.84
N ASP A 95 -10.72 1.04 -15.01
CA ASP A 95 -9.69 2.01 -15.41
C ASP A 95 -8.49 1.32 -16.11
N GLY A 96 -8.25 0.04 -15.83
CA GLY A 96 -7.31 -0.82 -16.55
C GLY A 96 -5.83 -0.59 -16.23
N ARG A 97 -5.47 0.50 -15.54
CA ARG A 97 -4.11 0.79 -15.08
C ARG A 97 -3.77 -0.07 -13.88
N ASP A 98 -2.51 -0.45 -13.73
CA ASP A 98 -2.01 -1.05 -12.49
C ASP A 98 -2.13 -0.03 -11.34
N VAL A 99 -2.28 -0.51 -10.11
CA VAL A 99 -2.43 0.35 -8.92
C VAL A 99 -1.24 0.17 -7.99
N CYS A 100 -0.53 1.25 -7.71
CA CYS A 100 0.55 1.31 -6.75
C CYS A 100 0.06 1.92 -5.43
N LEU A 101 0.10 1.13 -4.36
CA LEU A 101 -0.19 1.57 -3.00
C LEU A 101 1.12 1.92 -2.30
N LEU A 102 1.31 3.21 -2.00
CA LEU A 102 2.55 3.74 -1.42
C LEU A 102 2.43 3.81 0.09
N VAL A 103 3.34 3.11 0.78
CA VAL A 103 3.42 3.12 2.24
C VAL A 103 4.80 3.60 2.69
N GLY A 104 4.80 4.74 3.37
CA GLY A 104 6.01 5.42 3.83
C GLY A 104 6.75 4.73 4.96
N GLY A 105 7.90 5.29 5.33
CA GLY A 105 8.65 4.87 6.51
C GLY A 105 8.07 5.45 7.81
N PRO A 106 8.80 5.40 8.93
CA PRO A 106 8.40 6.01 10.20
C PRO A 106 8.07 7.50 10.09
N GLU A 107 8.74 8.22 9.18
CA GLU A 107 8.55 9.66 8.93
C GLU A 107 7.48 9.96 7.87
N GLY A 108 6.77 8.93 7.39
CA GLY A 108 5.69 9.07 6.42
C GLY A 108 6.17 9.06 4.97
N LEU A 109 5.44 9.78 4.12
CA LEU A 109 5.68 9.89 2.68
C LEU A 109 6.32 11.24 2.33
N ALA A 110 7.25 11.23 1.37
CA ALA A 110 7.79 12.46 0.83
C ALA A 110 6.71 13.33 0.18
N PRO A 111 6.83 14.67 0.21
CA PRO A 111 5.87 15.57 -0.43
C PRO A 111 5.63 15.25 -1.91
N ALA A 112 6.66 14.79 -2.63
CA ALA A 112 6.55 14.37 -4.03
C ALA A 112 5.62 13.15 -4.23
N CYS A 113 5.66 12.17 -3.32
CA CYS A 113 4.75 11.03 -3.36
C CYS A 113 3.31 11.43 -3.11
N ILE A 114 3.10 12.33 -2.14
CA ILE A 114 1.77 12.86 -1.82
C ILE A 114 1.20 13.65 -3.00
N ALA A 115 2.03 14.48 -3.64
CA ALA A 115 1.63 15.27 -4.80
C ALA A 115 1.30 14.41 -6.04
N ALA A 116 1.92 13.24 -6.18
CA ALA A 116 1.64 12.30 -7.26
C ALA A 116 0.42 11.40 -7.00
N SER A 117 -0.17 11.47 -5.80
CA SER A 117 -1.28 10.61 -5.38
C SER A 117 -2.58 10.98 -6.08
N GLU A 118 -3.27 9.97 -6.61
CA GLU A 118 -4.63 10.08 -7.13
C GLU A 118 -5.70 9.72 -6.09
N GLY A 119 -5.29 9.23 -4.92
CA GLY A 119 -6.19 8.86 -3.84
C GLY A 119 -5.44 8.65 -2.53
N LYS A 120 -5.95 9.27 -1.47
CA LYS A 120 -5.40 9.16 -0.12
C LYS A 120 -6.28 8.25 0.72
N TRP A 121 -5.70 7.20 1.27
CA TRP A 121 -6.42 6.23 2.08
C TRP A 121 -5.89 6.20 3.52
N SER A 122 -6.79 6.36 4.47
CA SER A 122 -6.51 6.14 5.89
C SER A 122 -7.07 4.79 6.34
N LEU A 123 -6.21 3.97 6.94
CA LEU A 123 -6.59 2.69 7.56
C LEU A 123 -7.18 2.88 8.96
N SER A 124 -6.80 3.97 9.64
CA SER A 124 -7.16 4.22 11.03
C SER A 124 -6.79 5.64 11.42
N ALA A 125 -7.50 6.19 12.40
CA ALA A 125 -7.06 7.39 13.12
C ALA A 125 -5.80 7.14 13.97
N LEU A 126 -5.45 5.87 14.21
CA LEU A 126 -4.23 5.48 14.93
C LEU A 126 -3.00 5.57 14.02
N THR A 127 -1.87 5.95 14.60
CA THR A 127 -0.55 5.79 13.96
C THR A 127 -0.15 4.31 14.00
N LEU A 128 -0.45 3.60 12.91
CA LEU A 128 -0.09 2.18 12.78
C LEU A 128 1.39 2.02 12.43
N PRO A 129 2.10 1.06 13.02
CA PRO A 129 3.47 0.75 12.63
C PRO A 129 3.48 0.14 11.23
N HIS A 130 4.42 0.56 10.40
CA HIS A 130 4.54 0.13 9.00
C HIS A 130 4.44 -1.38 8.76
N PRO A 131 5.05 -2.27 9.58
CA PRO A 131 4.91 -3.70 9.37
C PRO A 131 3.45 -4.19 9.46
N LEU A 132 2.67 -3.63 10.39
CA LEU A 132 1.25 -3.99 10.55
C LEU A 132 0.41 -3.44 9.38
N VAL A 133 0.74 -2.25 8.89
CA VAL A 133 0.08 -1.66 7.71
C VAL A 133 0.13 -2.60 6.51
N ARG A 134 1.26 -3.29 6.27
CA ARG A 134 1.38 -4.24 5.15
C ARG A 134 0.36 -5.38 5.24
N VAL A 135 0.22 -5.98 6.42
CA VAL A 135 -0.70 -7.11 6.64
C VAL A 135 -2.16 -6.64 6.55
N VAL A 136 -2.49 -5.54 7.22
CA VAL A 136 -3.85 -4.98 7.20
C VAL A 136 -4.27 -4.62 5.78
N LEU A 137 -3.37 -3.99 5.00
CA LEU A 137 -3.65 -3.61 3.62
C LEU A 137 -3.88 -4.83 2.73
N ALA A 138 -3.04 -5.86 2.84
CA ALA A 138 -3.20 -7.09 2.06
C ALA A 138 -4.53 -7.80 2.38
N GLU A 139 -4.88 -7.90 3.67
CA GLU A 139 -6.16 -8.46 4.12
C GLU A 139 -7.35 -7.64 3.62
N SER A 140 -7.30 -6.31 3.77
CA SER A 140 -8.39 -5.41 3.42
C SER A 140 -8.66 -5.39 1.92
N LEU A 141 -7.60 -5.41 1.10
CA LEU A 141 -7.73 -5.56 -0.35
C LEU A 141 -8.29 -6.92 -0.74
N TYR A 142 -7.87 -8.00 -0.08
CA TYR A 142 -8.41 -9.34 -0.33
C TYR A 142 -9.90 -9.43 0.06
N ARG A 143 -10.27 -8.80 1.18
CA ARG A 143 -11.67 -8.66 1.60
C ARG A 143 -12.49 -7.89 0.58
N ALA A 144 -11.99 -6.74 0.12
CA ALA A 144 -12.63 -5.95 -0.93
C ALA A 144 -12.80 -6.74 -2.23
N TRP A 145 -11.78 -7.48 -2.66
CA TRP A 145 -11.88 -8.40 -3.78
C TRP A 145 -12.96 -9.46 -3.54
N SER A 146 -12.97 -10.09 -2.36
CA SER A 146 -13.94 -11.14 -2.04
C SER A 146 -15.39 -10.65 -2.06
N ILE A 147 -15.63 -9.40 -1.66
CA ILE A 147 -16.95 -8.76 -1.77
C ILE A 147 -17.31 -8.58 -3.25
N SER A 148 -16.38 -8.05 -4.06
CA SER A 148 -16.63 -7.78 -5.49
C SER A 148 -16.96 -9.03 -6.32
N THR A 149 -16.47 -10.20 -5.92
CA THR A 149 -16.69 -11.47 -6.62
C THR A 149 -17.70 -12.38 -5.91
N ASN A 150 -18.40 -11.88 -4.88
CA ASN A 150 -19.32 -12.67 -4.05
C ASN A 150 -18.69 -13.95 -3.48
N HIS A 151 -17.41 -13.87 -3.10
CA HIS A 151 -16.64 -15.00 -2.58
C HIS A 151 -16.96 -15.22 -1.08
N PRO A 152 -17.10 -16.48 -0.59
CA PRO A 152 -17.53 -16.80 0.79
C PRO A 152 -16.62 -16.34 1.94
N TYR A 153 -15.49 -15.71 1.62
CA TYR A 153 -14.56 -15.18 2.63
C TYR A 153 -15.18 -14.00 3.37
N HIS A 154 -15.93 -13.17 2.66
CA HIS A 154 -16.77 -12.17 3.31
C HIS A 154 -18.01 -12.86 3.86
N ARG A 155 -18.16 -12.82 5.18
CA ARG A 155 -19.39 -13.15 5.89
C ARG A 155 -19.89 -11.83 6.45
N GLU A 156 -21.05 -11.38 5.99
CA GLU A 156 -21.77 -10.26 6.62
C GLU A 156 -22.22 -10.65 8.03
#